data_AF-A0A2L0UDN9-F1
#
_entry.id   AF-A0A2L0UDN9-F1
#
_cell.length_a   1.000
_cell.length_b   1.000
_cell.length_c   1.000
_cell.angle_alpha   90.00
_cell.angle_beta   90.00
_cell.angle_gamma   90.00
#
_symmetry.space_group_name_H-M   'P 1'
#
loop_
_entity.id
_entity.type
_entity.pdbx_description
1 polymer ?
#
loop_
_entity_poly.entity_id
_entity_poly.type
_entity_poly.pdbx_seq_one_letter_code
_entity_poly.pdbx_strand_id
1 'polypeptide(L)'
;MTRAAVGIPVHQLDLETLLPYLDLHLVGATNGVRLFSAARVSWAGTPYEEDFARLRDEIREERAFLKRLIRALGHRPGVVKMTLARAMSVVADLDPLNPQRRRATTGAQLELEALQSLLRGKESLWSTLLALSPSADAAPGDPVLNRPALERLLVASKRQQDTVARVMTETAAARFLRT
;
A
#
# COMPACT_ATOMS: atom_id res chain seq x y z
N MET A 1 9.18 -5.83 -35.58
CA MET A 1 9.53 -4.55 -34.92
C MET A 1 9.38 -4.73 -33.42
N THR A 2 10.48 -5.07 -32.76
CA THR A 2 10.50 -5.45 -31.33
C THR A 2 10.55 -4.17 -30.50
N ARG A 3 9.46 -3.87 -29.79
CA ARG A 3 9.32 -2.67 -28.95
C ARG A 3 10.37 -2.75 -27.83
N ALA A 4 11.36 -1.86 -27.86
CA ALA A 4 12.38 -1.77 -26.82
C ALA A 4 11.71 -1.53 -25.45
N ALA A 5 12.05 -2.37 -24.47
CA ALA A 5 11.53 -2.25 -23.11
C ALA A 5 12.19 -1.05 -22.41
N VAL A 6 11.38 -0.18 -21.81
CA VAL A 6 11.81 1.06 -21.15
C VAL A 6 12.18 0.77 -19.69
N GLY A 7 13.41 1.08 -19.26
CA GLY A 7 13.84 1.03 -17.85
C GLY A 7 15.30 1.45 -17.60
N ILE A 8 15.70 1.55 -16.32
CA ILE A 8 17.09 1.68 -15.85
C ILE A 8 17.69 0.30 -15.55
N PRO A 9 18.96 0.04 -15.91
CA PRO A 9 19.70 -1.11 -15.40
C PRO A 9 19.86 -1.09 -13.87
N VAL A 10 19.53 -2.18 -13.16
CA VAL A 10 19.70 -2.28 -11.69
C VAL A 10 21.10 -1.92 -11.20
N HIS A 11 22.15 -2.08 -12.02
CA HIS A 11 23.53 -1.76 -11.65
C HIS A 11 23.79 -0.27 -11.36
N GLN A 12 22.89 0.63 -11.75
CA GLN A 12 22.98 2.06 -11.43
C GLN A 12 22.28 2.43 -10.11
N LEU A 13 21.55 1.49 -9.51
CA LEU A 13 20.88 1.71 -8.23
C LEU A 13 21.84 1.36 -7.09
N ASP A 14 21.94 2.25 -6.12
CA ASP A 14 22.55 1.91 -4.83
C ASP A 14 21.59 0.97 -4.06
N LEU A 15 21.87 -0.34 -4.17
CA LEU A 15 21.07 -1.38 -3.53
C LEU A 15 21.25 -1.40 -2.00
N GLU A 16 22.35 -0.84 -1.47
CA GLU A 16 22.59 -0.78 -0.03
C GLU A 16 21.59 0.15 0.67
N THR A 17 21.17 1.22 -0.01
CA THR A 17 20.16 2.16 0.50
C THR A 17 18.74 1.83 0.04
N LEU A 18 18.57 1.35 -1.19
CA LEU A 18 17.24 1.03 -1.74
C LEU A 18 16.58 -0.17 -1.07
N LEU A 19 17.32 -1.26 -0.83
CA LEU A 19 16.74 -2.48 -0.27
C LEU A 19 16.17 -2.28 1.15
N PRO A 20 16.88 -1.62 2.09
CA PRO A 20 16.30 -1.28 3.39
C PRO A 20 15.05 -0.41 3.29
N TYR A 21 15.02 0.56 2.37
CA TYR A 21 13.84 1.39 2.12
C TYR A 21 12.63 0.55 1.67
N LEU A 22 12.84 -0.37 0.73
CA LEU A 22 11.81 -1.28 0.25
C LEU A 22 11.33 -2.26 1.33
N ASP A 23 12.23 -2.75 2.19
CA ASP A 23 11.89 -3.62 3.32
C ASP A 23 11.00 -2.90 4.34
N LEU A 24 11.30 -1.64 4.68
CA LEU A 24 10.43 -0.82 5.54
C LEU A 24 9.04 -0.67 4.95
N HIS A 25 8.95 -0.40 3.64
CA HIS A 25 7.68 -0.35 2.94
C HIS A 25 6.96 -1.70 2.87
N LEU A 26 7.69 -2.82 2.78
CA LEU A 26 7.08 -4.16 2.81
C LEU A 26 6.50 -4.50 4.18
N VAL A 27 7.15 -4.07 5.27
CA VAL A 27 6.59 -4.15 6.63
C VAL A 27 5.28 -3.36 6.69
N GLY A 28 5.30 -2.10 6.23
CA GLY A 28 4.11 -1.24 6.17
C GLY A 28 2.98 -1.86 5.35
N ALA A 29 3.28 -2.36 4.14
CA ALA A 29 2.30 -3.02 3.26
C ALA A 29 1.74 -4.32 3.88
N THR A 30 2.54 -5.05 4.66
CA THR A 30 2.07 -6.22 5.41
C THR A 30 1.07 -5.83 6.50
N ASN A 31 1.31 -4.71 7.20
CA ASN A 31 0.32 -4.17 8.12
C ASN A 31 -0.93 -3.64 7.39
N GLY A 32 -0.74 -2.96 6.26
CA GLY A 32 -1.82 -2.47 5.40
C GLY A 32 -2.78 -3.60 4.98
N VAL A 33 -2.27 -4.75 4.53
CA VAL A 33 -3.12 -5.91 4.20
C VAL A 33 -3.98 -6.35 5.39
N ARG A 34 -3.44 -6.34 6.62
CA ARG A 34 -4.22 -6.70 7.82
C ARG A 34 -5.34 -5.67 8.07
N LEU A 35 -5.02 -4.38 8.01
CA LEU A 35 -5.97 -3.30 8.25
C LEU A 35 -7.08 -3.26 7.20
N PHE A 36 -6.76 -3.39 5.90
CA PHE A 36 -7.79 -3.48 4.85
C PHE A 36 -8.60 -4.78 4.92
N SER A 37 -8.04 -5.87 5.43
CA SER A 37 -8.81 -7.10 5.68
C SER A 37 -9.81 -6.92 6.81
N ALA A 38 -9.42 -6.23 7.89
CA ALA A 38 -10.31 -5.87 8.99
C ALA A 38 -11.39 -4.89 8.52
N ALA A 39 -11.01 -3.85 7.77
CA ALA A 39 -11.95 -2.89 7.21
C ALA A 39 -13.03 -3.58 6.35
N ARG A 40 -12.65 -4.52 5.48
CA ARG A 40 -13.64 -5.31 4.72
C ARG A 40 -14.67 -5.99 5.62
N VAL A 41 -14.25 -6.53 6.77
CA VAL A 41 -15.19 -7.14 7.73
C VAL A 41 -16.07 -6.07 8.37
N SER A 42 -15.51 -4.94 8.80
CA SER A 42 -16.26 -3.84 9.42
C SER A 42 -17.31 -3.21 8.50
N TRP A 43 -17.05 -3.21 7.19
CA TRP A 43 -17.91 -2.62 6.17
C TRP A 43 -18.84 -3.62 5.46
N ALA A 44 -18.85 -4.89 5.88
CA ALA A 44 -19.77 -5.89 5.34
C ALA A 44 -21.24 -5.55 5.66
N GLY A 45 -22.15 -5.81 4.71
CA GLY A 45 -23.56 -5.47 4.81
C GLY A 45 -23.87 -3.98 4.71
N THR A 46 -22.92 -3.16 4.27
CA THR A 46 -23.11 -1.73 4.03
C THR A 46 -23.07 -1.43 2.53
N PRO A 47 -23.54 -0.25 2.08
CA PRO A 47 -23.37 0.18 0.69
C PRO A 47 -21.91 0.22 0.21
N TYR A 48 -20.92 0.20 1.12
CA TYR A 48 -19.49 0.28 0.83
C TYR A 48 -18.78 -1.09 0.88
N GLU A 49 -19.52 -2.19 1.04
CA GLU A 49 -18.93 -3.53 1.15
C GLU A 49 -18.03 -3.87 -0.04
N GLU A 50 -18.52 -3.65 -1.26
CA GLU A 50 -17.77 -3.95 -2.48
C GLU A 50 -16.51 -3.10 -2.62
N ASP A 51 -16.55 -1.84 -2.16
CA ASP A 51 -15.39 -0.95 -2.15
C ASP A 51 -14.28 -1.53 -1.28
N PHE A 52 -14.58 -1.92 -0.04
CA PHE A 52 -13.56 -2.49 0.86
C PHE A 52 -13.13 -3.90 0.48
N ALA A 53 -14.00 -4.69 -0.17
CA ALA A 53 -13.61 -5.99 -0.74
C ALA A 53 -12.57 -5.80 -1.85
N ARG A 54 -12.82 -4.89 -2.79
CA ARG A 54 -11.88 -4.53 -3.86
C ARG A 54 -10.59 -3.94 -3.33
N LEU A 55 -10.66 -2.99 -2.39
CA LEU A 55 -9.48 -2.38 -1.77
C LEU A 55 -8.58 -3.43 -1.12
N ARG A 56 -9.15 -4.39 -0.37
CA ARG A 56 -8.38 -5.49 0.22
C ARG A 56 -7.60 -6.27 -0.85
N ASP A 57 -8.23 -6.63 -1.95
CA ASP A 57 -7.60 -7.46 -2.98
C ASP A 57 -6.50 -6.71 -3.71
N GLU A 58 -6.75 -5.47 -4.11
CA GLU A 58 -5.74 -4.60 -4.72
C GLU A 58 -4.50 -4.46 -3.80
N ILE A 59 -4.70 -4.14 -2.52
CA ILE A 59 -3.59 -3.98 -1.57
C ILE A 59 -2.82 -5.30 -1.37
N ARG A 60 -3.49 -6.46 -1.43
CA ARG A 60 -2.81 -7.76 -1.36
C ARG A 60 -1.95 -8.02 -2.59
N GLU A 61 -2.45 -7.70 -3.78
CA GLU A 61 -1.74 -7.85 -5.05
C GLU A 61 -0.53 -6.92 -5.13
N GLU A 62 -0.67 -5.68 -4.69
CA GLU A 62 0.38 -4.68 -4.67
C GLU A 62 1.49 -5.04 -3.66
N ARG A 63 1.15 -5.58 -2.48
CA ARG A 63 2.15 -6.16 -1.55
C ARG A 63 2.89 -7.32 -2.22
N ALA A 64 2.18 -8.19 -2.94
CA ALA A 64 2.79 -9.31 -3.64
C ALA A 64 3.72 -8.83 -4.77
N PHE A 65 3.35 -7.74 -5.46
CA PHE A 65 4.20 -7.06 -6.43
C PHE A 65 5.47 -6.53 -5.77
N LEU A 66 5.37 -5.79 -4.66
CA LEU A 66 6.53 -5.28 -3.92
C LEU A 66 7.50 -6.41 -3.52
N LYS A 67 6.95 -7.53 -3.01
CA LYS A 67 7.73 -8.71 -2.65
C LYS A 67 8.41 -9.38 -3.86
N ARG A 68 7.80 -9.34 -5.05
CA ARG A 68 8.44 -9.82 -6.28
C ARG A 68 9.55 -8.88 -6.74
N LEU A 69 9.32 -7.57 -6.65
CA LEU A 69 10.31 -6.55 -6.97
C LEU A 69 11.57 -6.70 -6.10
N ILE A 70 11.43 -6.76 -4.78
CA ILE A 70 12.56 -6.92 -3.85
C ILE A 70 13.37 -8.19 -4.17
N ARG A 71 12.69 -9.29 -4.51
CA ARG A 71 13.35 -10.54 -4.94
C ARG A 71 14.10 -10.41 -6.26
N ALA A 72 13.53 -9.70 -7.22
CA ALA A 72 14.18 -9.45 -8.51
C ALA A 72 15.44 -8.57 -8.37
N LEU A 73 15.51 -7.73 -7.34
CA LEU A 73 16.68 -6.94 -6.97
C LEU A 73 17.75 -7.75 -6.19
N GLY A 74 17.63 -9.08 -6.14
CA GLY A 74 18.60 -9.95 -5.48
C GLY A 74 18.43 -10.12 -3.96
N HIS A 75 17.42 -9.49 -3.36
CA HIS A 75 17.18 -9.57 -1.92
C HIS A 75 16.08 -10.56 -1.55
N ARG A 76 16.37 -11.45 -0.59
CA ARG A 76 15.34 -12.27 0.04
C ARG A 76 14.92 -11.58 1.35
N PRO A 77 13.68 -11.07 1.45
CA PRO A 77 13.22 -10.41 2.68
C PRO A 77 13.42 -11.34 3.88
N GLY A 78 14.32 -10.96 4.78
CA GLY A 78 14.64 -11.74 5.98
C GLY A 78 13.54 -11.63 7.03
N VAL A 79 13.00 -12.77 7.46
CA VAL A 79 11.89 -12.85 8.44
C VAL A 79 12.25 -12.14 9.76
N VAL A 80 13.53 -12.13 10.13
CA VAL A 80 14.06 -11.58 11.40
C VAL A 80 14.11 -10.05 11.45
N LYS A 81 14.38 -9.36 10.33
CA LYS A 81 14.31 -7.89 10.28
C LYS A 81 12.86 -7.38 10.29
N MET A 82 11.95 -8.17 9.69
CA MET A 82 10.52 -7.86 9.65
C MET A 82 9.88 -7.88 11.05
N THR A 83 10.33 -8.76 11.94
CA THR A 83 9.86 -8.84 13.33
C THR A 83 10.29 -7.65 14.19
N LEU A 84 11.49 -7.09 13.97
CA LEU A 84 11.96 -5.92 14.72
C LEU A 84 11.21 -4.65 14.31
N ALA A 85 10.94 -4.47 13.01
CA ALA A 85 10.13 -3.36 12.52
C ALA A 85 8.65 -3.46 12.97
N ARG A 86 8.14 -4.67 13.22
CA ARG A 86 6.79 -4.91 13.76
C ARG A 86 6.65 -4.43 15.21
N ALA A 87 7.73 -4.42 16.00
CA ALA A 87 7.73 -3.89 17.36
C ALA A 87 7.64 -2.35 17.41
N MET A 88 8.09 -1.64 16.36
CA MET A 88 7.93 -0.18 16.27
C MET A 88 6.52 0.26 15.83
N SER A 89 5.69 -0.67 15.32
CA SER A 89 4.28 -0.42 14.97
C SER A 89 3.31 -0.58 16.16
N VAL A 90 3.83 -0.72 17.38
CA VAL A 90 3.04 -0.86 18.63
C VAL A 90 2.50 0.51 19.07
N VAL A 91 1.76 1.16 18.17
CA VAL A 91 0.66 2.08 18.51
C VAL A 91 -0.69 1.41 18.21
N ALA A 92 -0.68 0.20 17.65
CA ALA A 92 -1.88 -0.59 17.32
C ALA A 92 -2.57 -1.25 18.53
N ASP A 93 -2.02 -1.15 19.74
CA ASP A 93 -2.63 -1.71 20.97
C ASP A 93 -3.78 -0.85 21.53
N LEU A 94 -4.08 0.29 20.91
CA LEU A 94 -5.38 0.94 21.08
C LEU A 94 -6.44 0.24 20.22
N ASP A 95 -6.66 -1.06 20.47
CA ASP A 95 -7.49 -2.01 19.71
C ASP A 95 -8.56 -1.35 18.79
N PRO A 96 -8.15 -0.85 17.60
CA PRO A 96 -9.02 -0.17 16.65
C PRO A 96 -9.63 -1.21 15.69
N LEU A 97 -9.57 -2.49 16.07
CA LEU A 97 -9.91 -3.63 15.22
C LEU A 97 -10.95 -4.53 15.89
N ASN A 98 -11.57 -4.09 16.98
CA ASN A 98 -12.71 -4.79 17.54
C ASN A 98 -13.92 -4.63 16.58
N PRO A 99 -14.35 -5.70 15.88
CA PRO A 99 -15.48 -5.64 14.94
C PRO A 99 -16.82 -5.31 15.61
N GLN A 100 -16.86 -5.26 16.95
CA GLN A 100 -18.02 -4.82 17.73
C GLN A 100 -18.13 -3.28 17.85
N ARG A 101 -17.11 -2.50 17.48
CA ARG A 101 -17.19 -1.02 17.45
C ARG A 101 -17.87 -0.57 16.16
N ARG A 102 -19.18 -0.39 16.29
CA ARG A 102 -20.13 -0.04 15.23
C ARG A 102 -19.75 1.20 14.40
N ARG A 103 -20.26 1.19 13.17
CA ARG A 103 -20.42 2.25 12.13
C ARG A 103 -20.55 3.71 12.60
N ALA A 104 -20.92 3.96 13.86
CA ALA A 104 -21.24 5.27 14.43
C ALA A 104 -20.32 5.68 15.62
N THR A 105 -19.14 5.08 15.75
CA THR A 105 -18.19 5.43 16.82
C THR A 105 -17.02 6.26 16.30
N THR A 106 -16.46 7.12 17.14
CA THR A 106 -15.27 7.95 16.83
C THR A 106 -14.08 7.12 16.33
N GLY A 107 -13.96 5.86 16.76
CA GLY A 107 -12.91 4.93 16.30
C GLY A 107 -12.94 4.65 14.80
N ALA A 108 -14.14 4.58 14.21
CA ALA A 108 -14.29 4.31 12.77
C ALA A 108 -13.79 5.46 11.89
N GLN A 109 -13.82 6.71 12.39
CA GLN A 109 -13.24 7.85 11.67
C GLN A 109 -11.71 7.76 11.65
N LEU A 110 -11.10 7.50 12.81
CA LEU A 110 -9.66 7.34 12.94
C LEU A 110 -9.13 6.14 12.13
N GLU A 111 -9.91 5.06 12.05
CA GLU A 111 -9.62 3.92 11.17
C GLU A 111 -9.51 4.34 9.70
N LEU A 112 -10.48 5.11 9.19
CA LEU A 112 -10.43 5.59 7.80
C LEU A 112 -9.25 6.53 7.55
N GLU A 113 -8.91 7.39 8.51
CA GLU A 113 -7.74 8.27 8.44
C GLU A 113 -6.42 7.49 8.44
N ALA A 114 -6.35 6.40 9.20
CA ALA A 114 -5.21 5.49 9.19
C ALA A 114 -5.08 4.75 7.85
N LEU A 115 -6.19 4.27 7.27
CA LEU A 115 -6.20 3.68 5.93
C LEU A 115 -5.76 4.69 4.86
N GLN A 116 -6.25 5.93 4.94
CA GLN A 116 -5.84 7.01 4.03
C GLN A 116 -4.34 7.29 4.12
N SER A 117 -3.79 7.34 5.34
CA SER A 117 -2.37 7.57 5.59
C SER A 117 -1.50 6.44 5.00
N LEU A 118 -1.93 5.19 5.13
CA LEU A 118 -1.26 4.04 4.52
C LEU A 118 -1.25 4.12 2.99
N LEU A 119 -2.38 4.49 2.38
CA LEU A 119 -2.48 4.65 0.93
C LEU A 119 -1.57 5.77 0.43
N ARG A 120 -1.47 6.88 1.18
CA ARG A 120 -0.54 7.97 0.87
C ARG A 120 0.92 7.52 0.97
N GLY A 121 1.29 6.78 2.02
CA GLY A 121 2.63 6.21 2.15
C GLY A 121 2.99 5.25 0.99
N LYS A 122 2.00 4.47 0.53
CA LYS A 122 2.13 3.61 -0.65
C LYS A 122 2.27 4.40 -1.96
N GLU A 123 1.51 5.48 -2.15
CA GLU A 123 1.68 6.40 -3.28
C GLU A 123 3.11 6.95 -3.32
N SER A 124 3.63 7.42 -2.18
CA SER A 124 5.00 7.93 -2.09
C SER A 124 6.03 6.90 -2.53
N LEU A 125 5.90 5.64 -2.10
CA LEU A 125 6.77 4.54 -2.57
C LEU A 125 6.77 4.43 -4.10
N TRP A 126 5.59 4.35 -4.72
CA TRP A 126 5.49 4.19 -6.17
C TRP A 126 6.00 5.41 -6.92
N SER A 127 5.78 6.61 -6.40
CA SER A 127 6.32 7.86 -6.95
C SER A 127 7.85 7.87 -6.90
N THR A 128 8.45 7.50 -5.77
CA THR A 128 9.90 7.39 -5.61
C THR A 128 10.49 6.39 -6.60
N LEU A 129 9.90 5.20 -6.72
CA LEU A 129 10.36 4.20 -7.69
C LEU A 129 10.19 4.66 -9.15
N LEU A 130 9.15 5.42 -9.45
CA LEU A 130 8.94 5.98 -10.78
C LEU A 130 9.99 7.07 -11.11
N ALA A 131 10.36 7.89 -10.12
CA ALA A 131 11.41 8.89 -10.25
C ALA A 131 12.79 8.24 -10.49
N LEU A 132 13.04 7.07 -9.89
CA LEU A 132 14.23 6.25 -10.12
C LEU A 132 14.20 5.46 -11.44
N SER A 133 13.13 5.58 -12.25
CA SER A 133 12.96 4.83 -13.49
C SER A 133 12.94 5.76 -14.73
N PRO A 134 13.96 6.60 -14.99
CA PRO A 134 13.99 7.45 -16.18
C PRO A 134 13.90 6.66 -17.49
N SER A 135 13.47 7.38 -18.50
CA SER A 135 13.21 6.85 -19.83
C SER A 135 14.53 6.64 -20.57
N ALA A 136 14.85 5.38 -20.85
CA ALA A 136 15.97 4.86 -21.65
C ALA A 136 17.31 4.69 -20.92
N ASP A 137 17.76 3.43 -20.86
CA ASP A 137 19.16 2.94 -20.93
C ASP A 137 19.30 1.47 -20.48
N ALA A 138 18.21 0.77 -20.16
CA ALA A 138 18.26 -0.67 -19.87
C ALA A 138 18.65 -1.51 -21.09
N ALA A 139 19.67 -2.35 -20.94
CA ALA A 139 20.02 -3.35 -21.92
C ALA A 139 18.96 -4.47 -21.94
N PRO A 140 18.78 -5.18 -23.07
CA PRO A 140 17.92 -6.35 -23.12
C PRO A 140 18.36 -7.40 -22.08
N GLY A 141 17.47 -7.69 -21.12
CA GLY A 141 17.73 -8.66 -20.05
C GLY A 141 18.05 -8.04 -18.68
N ASP A 142 18.26 -6.72 -18.59
CA ASP A 142 18.39 -6.06 -17.30
C ASP A 142 17.08 -6.17 -16.51
N PRO A 143 17.12 -6.48 -15.19
CA PRO A 143 15.98 -6.23 -14.35
C PRO A 143 15.73 -4.72 -14.36
N VAL A 144 14.48 -4.31 -14.61
CA VAL A 144 14.14 -2.90 -14.68
C VAL A 144 13.00 -2.60 -13.71
N LEU A 145 13.04 -1.40 -13.15
CA LEU A 145 11.83 -0.79 -12.60
C LEU A 145 10.85 -0.61 -13.77
N ASN A 146 9.78 -1.40 -13.78
CA ASN A 146 8.81 -1.37 -14.85
C ASN A 146 7.95 -0.11 -14.74
N ARG A 147 8.38 0.96 -15.42
CA ARG A 147 7.70 2.27 -15.44
C ARG A 147 6.19 2.15 -15.73
N PRO A 148 5.73 1.45 -16.79
CA PRO A 148 4.29 1.28 -17.02
C PRO A 148 3.55 0.62 -15.85
N ALA A 149 4.17 -0.34 -15.15
CA ALA A 149 3.57 -0.93 -13.95
C ALA A 149 3.50 0.07 -12.78
N LEU A 150 4.55 0.85 -12.56
CA LEU A 150 4.59 1.89 -11.52
C LEU A 150 3.56 3.00 -11.77
N GLU A 151 3.38 3.43 -13.03
CA GLU A 151 2.35 4.40 -13.41
C GLU A 151 0.94 3.86 -13.13
N ARG A 152 0.67 2.59 -13.46
CA ARG A 152 -0.61 1.94 -13.11
C ARG A 152 -0.83 1.86 -11.59
N LEU A 153 0.22 1.54 -10.83
CA LEU A 153 0.16 1.49 -9.36
C LEU A 153 -0.09 2.88 -8.77
N LEU A 154 0.45 3.94 -9.37
CA LEU A 154 0.22 5.32 -8.95
C LEU A 154 -1.23 5.75 -9.19
N VAL A 155 -1.79 5.43 -10.37
CA VAL A 155 -3.19 5.67 -10.68
C VAL A 155 -4.11 4.89 -9.74
N ALA A 156 -3.78 3.62 -9.47
CA ALA A 156 -4.52 2.80 -8.51
C ALA A 156 -4.47 3.42 -7.09
N SER A 157 -3.30 3.84 -6.60
CA SER A 157 -3.18 4.51 -5.30
C SER A 157 -4.08 5.74 -5.16
N LYS A 158 -4.22 6.55 -6.22
CA LYS A 158 -5.10 7.73 -6.20
C LYS A 158 -6.58 7.33 -6.13
N ARG A 159 -7.01 6.41 -6.99
CA ARG A 159 -8.40 5.87 -6.94
C ARG A 159 -8.75 5.29 -5.57
N GLN A 160 -7.82 4.55 -4.96
CA GLN A 160 -8.02 3.95 -3.65
C GLN A 160 -8.16 5.03 -2.55
N GLN A 161 -7.34 6.09 -2.61
CA GLN A 161 -7.45 7.25 -1.73
C GLN A 161 -8.79 7.96 -1.90
N ASP A 162 -9.23 8.19 -3.14
CA ASP A 162 -10.51 8.82 -3.42
C ASP A 162 -11.67 7.99 -2.87
N THR A 163 -11.56 6.65 -2.95
CA THR A 163 -12.56 5.73 -2.41
C THR A 163 -12.65 5.84 -0.88
N VAL A 164 -11.52 5.77 -0.18
CA VAL A 164 -11.50 5.86 1.30
C VAL A 164 -11.95 7.26 1.75
N ALA A 165 -11.49 8.32 1.09
CA ALA A 165 -11.89 9.69 1.38
C ALA A 165 -13.39 9.92 1.17
N ARG A 166 -13.98 9.37 0.10
CA ARG A 166 -15.43 9.40 -0.15
C ARG A 166 -16.19 8.73 0.98
N VAL A 167 -15.84 7.50 1.35
CA VAL A 167 -16.51 6.79 2.45
C VAL A 167 -16.41 7.60 3.73
N MET A 168 -15.24 8.16 4.02
CA MET A 168 -14.98 8.99 5.20
C MET A 168 -15.93 10.18 5.29
N THR A 169 -16.11 10.94 4.21
CA THR A 169 -16.97 12.13 4.20
C THR A 169 -18.45 11.76 4.17
N GLU A 170 -18.87 10.78 3.35
CA GLU A 170 -20.26 10.36 3.22
C GLU A 170 -20.82 9.77 4.53
N THR A 171 -19.97 9.16 5.35
CA THR A 171 -20.38 8.58 6.63
C THR A 171 -20.15 9.50 7.83
N ALA A 172 -19.55 10.68 7.66
CA ALA A 172 -19.24 11.60 8.75
C ALA A 172 -20.50 12.13 9.46
N ALA A 173 -21.55 12.49 8.71
CA ALA A 173 -22.80 13.00 9.27
C ALA A 173 -23.44 12.02 10.26
N ALA A 174 -23.53 10.74 9.88
CA ALA A 174 -24.07 9.68 10.72
C ALA A 174 -23.24 9.39 11.98
N ARG A 175 -21.97 9.84 12.03
CA ARG A 175 -21.10 9.68 13.21
C ARG A 175 -21.16 10.87 14.16
N PHE A 176 -21.22 12.09 13.62
CA PHE A 176 -20.97 13.30 14.41
C PHE A 176 -22.19 14.17 14.62
N LEU A 177 -23.25 14.03 13.81
CA LEU A 177 -24.50 14.77 14.02
C LEU A 177 -25.42 13.99 14.96
N ARG A 178 -26.06 14.71 15.88
CA ARG A 178 -27.19 14.18 16.64
C ARG A 178 -28.40 14.19 15.71
N THR A 179 -28.99 13.01 15.50
CA THR A 179 -30.28 12.84 14.81
C THR A 179 -31.41 12.94 15.81
#